data_AF-A0A7X8ELZ6-F1
#
_entry.id   AF-A0A7X8ELZ6-F1
#
_cell.length_a   1.000
_cell.length_b   1.000
_cell.length_c   1.000
_cell.angle_alpha   90.00
_cell.angle_beta   90.00
_cell.angle_gamma   90.00
#
_symmetry.space_group_name_H-M   'P 1'
#
loop_
_entity.id
_entity.type
_entity.pdbx_description
1 polymer ?
#
loop_
_entity_poly.entity_id
_entity_poly.type
_entity_poly.pdbx_seq_one_letter_code
_entity_poly.pdbx_strand_id
1 'polypeptide(L)'
;MAKSSARGLTGREKVAILMVALGNEVAAEVYKRLDDATIEIVTLEIANLRKVNPEQRLEVLKDAQETLLAREYLARGGVDYARDILERALGPERAQSLLTRITASL
;
A
#
# COMPACT_ATOMS: atom_id res chain seq x y z
N MET A 1 12.83 18.05 23.41
CA MET A 1 12.54 16.85 22.59
C MET A 1 11.15 17.03 22.00
N ALA A 2 11.01 17.20 20.68
CA ALA A 2 9.69 17.41 20.07
C ALA A 2 9.61 16.89 18.62
N LYS A 3 8.74 15.88 18.43
CA LYS A 3 7.96 15.50 17.23
C LYS A 3 8.68 15.46 15.87
N SER A 4 9.27 14.31 15.54
CA SER A 4 9.44 13.88 14.15
C SER A 4 8.10 13.35 13.65
N SER A 5 7.25 14.24 13.15
CA SER A 5 6.09 13.85 12.37
C SER A 5 6.55 13.53 10.95
N ALA A 6 6.44 12.27 10.53
CA ALA A 6 5.67 11.82 9.36
C ALA A 6 5.58 12.71 8.08
N ARG A 7 5.26 14.01 8.23
CA ARG A 7 5.12 15.04 7.18
C ARG A 7 6.44 15.51 6.51
N GLY A 8 7.45 14.66 6.42
CA GLY A 8 8.78 15.04 5.91
C GLY A 8 9.45 14.06 4.97
N LEU A 9 8.84 12.89 4.71
CA LEU A 9 9.45 11.89 3.82
C LEU A 9 9.25 12.28 2.37
N THR A 10 10.35 12.37 1.64
CA THR A 10 10.37 12.47 0.18
C THR A 10 9.85 11.18 -0.45
N GLY A 11 9.37 11.25 -1.70
CA GLY A 11 8.90 10.06 -2.42
C GLY A 11 9.96 8.96 -2.52
N ARG A 12 11.24 9.35 -2.64
CA ARG A 12 12.37 8.41 -2.68
C ARG A 12 12.59 7.69 -1.35
N GLU A 13 12.55 8.42 -0.24
CA GLU A 13 12.61 7.82 1.10
C GLU A 13 11.44 6.87 1.36
N LYS A 14 10.22 7.24 0.91
CA LYS A 14 9.04 6.36 1.02
C LYS A 14 9.24 5.06 0.23
N VAL A 15 9.76 5.15 -1.00
CA VAL A 15 10.08 3.95 -1.80
C VAL A 15 11.12 3.09 -1.09
N ALA A 16 12.20 3.67 -0.59
CA ALA A 16 13.23 2.91 0.13
C ALA A 16 12.65 2.19 1.37
N ILE A 17 11.84 2.88 2.17
CA ILE A 17 11.18 2.29 3.35
C ILE A 17 10.21 1.17 2.94
N LEU A 18 9.45 1.36 1.86
CA LEU A 18 8.54 0.34 1.33
C LEU A 18 9.31 -0.91 0.90
N MET A 19 10.41 -0.75 0.15
CA MET A 19 11.25 -1.87 -0.29
C MET A 19 11.81 -2.67 0.89
N VAL A 20 12.26 -1.99 1.95
CA VAL A 20 12.70 -2.66 3.18
C VAL A 20 11.54 -3.37 3.87
N ALA A 21 10.35 -2.77 3.91
CA ALA A 21 9.18 -3.36 4.55
C ALA A 21 8.63 -4.60 3.82
N LEU A 22 8.80 -4.66 2.49
CA LEU A 22 8.44 -5.83 1.67
C LEU A 22 9.37 -7.03 1.89
N GLY A 23 10.59 -6.79 2.39
CA GLY A 23 11.61 -7.82 2.58
C GLY A 23 12.34 -8.17 1.28
N ASN A 24 13.50 -8.83 1.44
CA ASN A 24 14.48 -9.01 0.36
C ASN A 24 13.92 -9.77 -0.86
N GLU A 25 13.12 -10.80 -0.64
CA GLU A 25 12.56 -11.64 -1.72
C GLU A 25 11.62 -10.84 -2.62
N VAL A 26 10.63 -10.17 -2.02
CA VAL A 26 9.65 -9.37 -2.75
C VAL A 26 10.31 -8.14 -3.38
N ALA A 27 11.22 -7.48 -2.65
CA ALA A 27 11.97 -6.35 -3.17
C ALA A 27 12.81 -6.73 -4.41
N ALA A 28 13.42 -7.92 -4.43
CA ALA A 28 14.17 -8.41 -5.58
C ALA A 28 13.26 -8.60 -6.82
N GLU A 29 12.05 -9.11 -6.65
CA GLU A 29 11.09 -9.23 -7.75
C GLU A 29 10.66 -7.87 -8.30
N VAL A 30 10.54 -6.86 -7.44
CA VAL A 30 10.29 -5.48 -7.88
C VAL A 30 11.49 -4.94 -8.66
N TYR A 31 12.72 -5.13 -8.18
CA TYR A 31 13.95 -4.68 -8.86
C TYR A 31 14.07 -5.21 -10.28
N LYS A 32 13.67 -6.47 -10.53
CA LYS A 32 13.68 -7.07 -11.88
C LYS A 32 12.79 -6.33 -12.91
N ARG A 33 11.92 -5.43 -12.46
CA ARG A 33 11.00 -4.64 -13.30
C ARG A 33 11.42 -3.18 -13.46
N LEU A 34 12.51 -2.76 -12.83
CA LEU A 34 13.01 -1.40 -12.86
C LEU A 34 14.16 -1.27 -13.88
N ASP A 35 14.36 -0.06 -14.40
CA ASP A 35 15.56 0.25 -15.18
C ASP A 35 16.77 0.51 -14.27
N ASP A 36 17.97 0.44 -14.85
CA ASP A 36 19.25 0.56 -14.11
C ASP A 36 19.36 1.89 -13.35
N ALA A 37 18.89 2.99 -13.95
CA ALA A 37 18.91 4.31 -13.31
C ALA A 37 18.02 4.35 -12.07
N THR A 38 16.83 3.74 -12.13
CA THR A 38 15.92 3.65 -10.98
C THR A 38 16.48 2.73 -9.91
N ILE A 39 17.08 1.60 -10.30
CA ILE A 39 17.75 0.68 -9.37
C ILE A 39 18.83 1.41 -8.58
N GLU A 40 19.67 2.21 -9.24
CA GLU A 40 20.74 2.97 -8.58
C GLU A 40 20.18 3.95 -7.55
N ILE A 41 19.15 4.71 -7.93
CA ILE A 41 18.49 5.68 -7.04
C ILE A 41 17.88 4.97 -5.83
N VAL A 42 17.11 3.90 -6.03
CA VAL A 42 16.45 3.19 -4.93
C VAL A 42 17.49 2.55 -4.01
N THR A 43 18.55 1.97 -4.57
CA THR A 43 19.64 1.35 -3.79
C THR A 43 20.37 2.39 -2.93
N LEU A 44 20.68 3.56 -3.50
CA LEU A 44 21.32 4.66 -2.78
C LEU A 44 20.45 5.15 -1.62
N GLU A 45 19.15 5.29 -1.85
CA GLU A 45 18.20 5.74 -0.82
C GLU A 45 18.07 4.69 0.30
N ILE A 46 18.00 3.40 -0.03
CA ILE A 46 18.04 2.31 0.96
C ILE A 46 19.33 2.35 1.78
N ALA A 47 20.49 2.55 1.14
CA ALA A 47 21.78 2.64 1.83
C ALA A 47 21.87 3.85 2.76
N ASN A 48 21.19 4.95 2.41
CA ASN A 48 21.12 6.17 3.21
C ASN A 48 20.05 6.10 4.33
N LEU A 49 19.15 5.11 4.29
CA LEU A 49 18.18 4.93 5.37
C LEU A 49 18.92 4.65 6.69
N ARG A 50 18.71 5.56 7.63
CA ARG A 50 19.08 5.33 9.03
C ARG A 50 18.04 4.42 9.69
N LYS A 51 17.95 4.47 11.02
CA LYS A 51 16.92 3.78 11.78
C LYS A 51 15.52 4.27 11.37
N VAL A 52 14.79 3.44 10.63
CA VAL A 52 13.38 3.65 10.34
C VAL A 52 12.58 3.33 11.61
N ASN A 53 11.85 4.32 12.14
CA ASN A 53 10.99 4.06 13.30
C ASN A 53 9.69 3.33 12.87
N PRO A 54 9.04 2.59 13.78
CA PRO A 54 7.81 1.85 13.45
C PRO A 54 6.70 2.74 12.89
N GLU A 55 6.60 3.98 13.36
CA GLU A 55 5.57 4.94 12.93
C GLU A 55 5.73 5.33 11.45
N GLN A 56 6.95 5.64 11.02
CA GLN A 56 7.29 5.95 9.62
C GLN A 56 7.03 4.75 8.71
N ARG A 57 7.37 3.54 9.15
CA ARG A 57 7.10 2.32 8.39
C ARG A 57 5.59 2.13 8.21
N LEU A 58 4.81 2.28 9.29
CA LEU A 58 3.37 2.11 9.24
C LEU A 58 2.70 3.15 8.33
N GLU A 59 3.17 4.39 8.37
CA GLU A 59 2.69 5.46 7.50
C GLU A 59 2.95 5.16 6.02
N VAL A 60 4.19 4.78 5.67
CA VAL A 60 4.54 4.43 4.29
C VAL A 60 3.69 3.27 3.77
N LEU A 61 3.43 2.27 4.60
CA LEU A 61 2.57 1.13 4.22
C LEU A 61 1.12 1.56 4.02
N LYS A 62 0.59 2.46 4.86
CA LYS A 62 -0.76 3.01 4.68
C LYS A 62 -0.88 3.82 3.41
N ASP A 63 0.06 4.73 3.15
CA ASP A 63 0.08 5.53 1.92
C ASP A 63 0.14 4.64 0.67
N ALA A 64 0.98 3.60 0.70
CA ALA A 64 1.09 2.63 -0.39
C ALA A 64 -0.22 1.85 -0.58
N GLN A 65 -0.84 1.38 0.51
CA GLN A 65 -2.12 0.69 0.47
C GLN A 65 -3.23 1.59 -0.11
N GLU A 66 -3.36 2.83 0.36
CA GLU A 66 -4.35 3.78 -0.15
C GLU A 66 -4.17 4.03 -1.66
N THR A 67 -2.91 4.16 -2.11
CA THR A 67 -2.60 4.34 -3.53
C THR A 67 -2.97 3.12 -4.37
N LEU A 68 -2.70 1.90 -3.86
CA LEU A 68 -3.06 0.66 -4.54
C LEU A 68 -4.58 0.48 -4.60
N LEU A 69 -5.27 0.70 -3.49
CA LEU A 69 -6.73 0.58 -3.40
C LEU A 69 -7.45 1.62 -4.26
N ALA A 70 -6.94 2.85 -4.35
CA ALA A 70 -7.49 3.87 -5.23
C ALA A 70 -7.46 3.41 -6.70
N ARG A 71 -6.37 2.75 -7.12
CA ARG A 71 -6.25 2.19 -8.47
C ARG A 71 -7.20 1.00 -8.69
N GLU A 72 -7.34 0.12 -7.70
CA GLU A 72 -8.28 -1.01 -7.79
C GLU A 72 -9.75 -0.55 -7.79
N TYR A 73 -10.10 0.43 -6.97
CA TYR A 73 -11.45 1.02 -6.92
C TYR A 73 -11.84 1.64 -8.27
N LEU A 74 -10.93 2.39 -8.89
CA LEU A 74 -11.14 2.95 -10.23
C LEU A 74 -11.27 1.86 -11.30
N ALA A 75 -10.61 0.72 -11.13
CA ALA A 75 -10.61 -0.36 -12.11
C ALA A 75 -11.81 -1.33 -11.99
N ARG A 76 -12.32 -1.58 -10.78
CA ARG A 76 -13.41 -2.55 -10.53
C ARG A 76 -14.78 -1.93 -10.24
N GLY A 77 -14.84 -0.65 -9.88
CA GLY A 77 -16.06 0.00 -9.43
C GLY A 77 -16.39 -0.31 -7.96
N GLY A 78 -17.04 0.65 -7.27
CA GLY A 78 -17.20 0.59 -5.80
C GLY A 78 -18.08 -0.54 -5.26
N VAL A 79 -18.99 -1.07 -6.07
CA VAL A 79 -19.87 -2.19 -5.67
C VAL A 79 -19.10 -3.50 -5.60
N ASP A 80 -18.23 -3.77 -6.56
CA ASP A 80 -17.43 -5.00 -6.59
C ASP A 80 -16.36 -4.99 -5.51
N TYR A 81 -15.78 -3.82 -5.22
CA TYR A 81 -14.89 -3.65 -4.09
C TYR A 81 -15.60 -3.88 -2.74
N ALA A 82 -16.80 -3.31 -2.55
CA ALA A 82 -17.60 -3.53 -1.34
C ALA A 82 -17.98 -5.02 -1.18
N ARG A 83 -18.23 -5.72 -2.28
CA ARG A 83 -18.50 -7.17 -2.28
C ARG A 83 -17.31 -7.96 -1.77
N ASP A 84 -16.11 -7.74 -2.32
CA ASP A 84 -14.89 -8.43 -1.89
C ASP A 84 -14.62 -8.23 -0.37
N ILE A 85 -14.85 -7.01 0.14
CA ILE A 85 -14.72 -6.73 1.58
C ILE A 85 -15.74 -7.53 2.39
N LEU A 86 -17.01 -7.50 1.99
CA LEU A 86 -18.09 -8.18 2.71
C LEU A 86 -17.91 -9.69 2.72
N GLU A 87 -17.48 -10.28 1.59
CA GLU A 87 -17.24 -11.73 1.49
C GLU A 87 -16.09 -12.16 2.40
N ARG A 88 -14.99 -11.41 2.44
CA ARG A 88 -13.84 -11.70 3.31
C ARG A 88 -14.15 -11.54 4.79
N ALA A 89 -15.01 -10.57 5.15
CA ALA A 89 -15.34 -10.28 6.53
C ALA A 89 -16.44 -11.18 7.11
N LEU A 90 -17.43 -11.56 6.29
CA LEU A 90 -18.68 -12.16 6.76
C LEU A 90 -19.04 -13.49 6.08
N GLY A 91 -18.27 -13.92 5.08
CA GLY A 91 -18.57 -15.07 4.24
C GLY A 91 -19.55 -14.73 3.10
N PRO A 92 -19.57 -15.57 2.04
CA PRO A 92 -20.25 -15.26 0.77
C PRO A 92 -21.77 -15.08 0.91
N GLU A 93 -22.44 -15.91 1.69
CA GLU A 93 -23.91 -15.86 1.85
C GLU A 93 -24.37 -14.56 2.51
N ARG A 94 -23.69 -14.13 3.58
CA ARG A 94 -24.06 -12.93 4.32
C ARG A 94 -23.69 -11.66 3.55
N ALA A 95 -22.57 -11.68 2.81
CA ALA A 95 -22.18 -10.63 1.90
C ALA A 95 -23.22 -10.39 0.81
N GLN A 96 -23.69 -11.45 0.14
CA GLN A 96 -24.72 -11.37 -0.90
C GLN A 96 -26.00 -10.71 -0.39
N SER A 97 -26.49 -11.11 0.79
CA SER A 97 -27.71 -10.54 1.39
C SER A 97 -27.61 -9.03 1.66
N LEU A 98 -26.42 -8.57 2.09
CA LEU A 98 -26.18 -7.16 2.41
C LEU A 98 -26.06 -6.33 1.14
N LEU A 99 -25.36 -6.85 0.13
CA LEU A 99 -25.23 -6.20 -1.17
C LEU A 99 -26.59 -6.01 -1.83
N THR A 100 -27.42 -7.07 -1.90
CA THR A 100 -28.77 -6.99 -2.48
C THR A 100 -29.61 -5.89 -1.82
N ARG A 101 -29.51 -5.73 -0.50
CA ARG A 101 -30.25 -4.70 0.23
C ARG A 101 -29.73 -3.29 -0.05
N ILE A 102 -28.42 -3.12 -0.18
CA ILE A 102 -27.79 -1.82 -0.48
C ILE A 102 -28.08 -1.40 -1.93
N THR A 103 -27.94 -2.31 -2.90
CA THR A 103 -28.23 -2.03 -4.31
C THR A 103 -29.71 -1.78 -4.58
N ALA A 104 -30.61 -2.38 -3.80
CA ALA A 104 -32.04 -2.08 -3.88
C ALA A 104 -32.42 -0.71 -3.28
N SER A 105 -31.50 -0.06 -2.57
CA SER A 105 -31.69 1.25 -1.94
C SER A 105 -31.00 2.40 -2.72
N LEU A 106 -30.34 2.09 -3.84
CA LEU A 106 -29.70 3.02 -4.78
C LEU A 106 -30.54 3.15 -6.05
#